data_AF-A0A9D7XYI1-F1
#
_entry.id   AF-A0A9D7XYI1-F1
#
_cell.length_a   1.000
_cell.length_b   1.000
_cell.length_c   1.000
_cell.angle_alpha   90.00
_cell.angle_beta   90.00
_cell.angle_gamma   90.00
#
_symmetry.space_group_name_H-M   'P 1'
#
loop_
_entity.id
_entity.type
_entity.pdbx_description
1 polymer ?
#
loop_
_entity_poly.entity_id
_entity_poly.type
_entity_poly.pdbx_seq_one_letter_code
_entity_poly.pdbx_strand_id
1 'polypeptide(L)' 'MSNETQPEVRFTIDGQTFTTTNENQTPTELLALVGFSAAAYDLAQIKNNGDVHTFKDNQNVHIKDGDEFLTVRQEAPVA' A
#
# COMPACT_ATOMS: atom_id res chain seq x y z
N MET A 1 21.85 -22.56 -12.84
CA MET A 1 21.20 -21.24 -12.69
C MET A 1 20.05 -21.44 -11.73
N SER A 2 20.19 -20.97 -10.50
CA SER A 2 19.15 -21.16 -9.48
C SER A 2 18.01 -20.18 -9.80
N ASN A 3 16.88 -20.70 -10.29
CA ASN A 3 15.62 -19.97 -10.27
C ASN A 3 15.14 -19.93 -8.81
N GLU A 4 15.77 -19.12 -7.97
CA GLU A 4 15.17 -18.73 -6.70
C GLU A 4 14.09 -17.70 -7.04
N THR A 5 12.88 -18.20 -7.33
CA THR A 5 11.68 -17.36 -7.30
C THR A 5 11.66 -16.69 -5.93
N GLN A 6 11.90 -15.37 -5.90
CA GLN A 6 11.70 -14.59 -4.67
C GLN A 6 10.31 -14.91 -4.13
N PRO A 7 10.17 -15.20 -2.82
CA PRO A 7 8.86 -15.48 -2.25
C PRO A 7 7.93 -14.30 -2.53
N GLU A 8 6.78 -14.57 -3.14
CA GLU A 8 5.73 -13.56 -3.32
C GLU A 8 5.13 -13.23 -1.96
N VAL A 9 5.01 -11.94 -1.65
CA VAL A 9 4.25 -11.47 -0.49
C VAL A 9 2.82 -11.15 -0.93
N ARG A 10 1.84 -11.55 -0.11
CA ARG A 10 0.42 -11.26 -0.32
C ARG A 10 -0.02 -10.12 0.60
N PHE A 11 -0.78 -9.18 0.08
CA PHE A 11 -1.33 -8.07 0.85
C PHE A 11 -2.71 -7.68 0.30
N THR A 12 -3.40 -6.76 0.98
CA THR A 12 -4.69 -6.23 0.51
C THR A 12 -4.71 -4.71 0.44
N ILE A 13 -5.45 -4.16 -0.52
CA ILE A 13 -5.82 -2.73 -0.58
C ILE A 13 -7.35 -2.68 -0.69
N ASP A 14 -8.03 -2.01 0.25
CA ASP A 14 -9.49 -1.93 0.32
C ASP A 14 -10.19 -3.31 0.28
N GLY A 15 -9.53 -4.32 0.89
CA GLY A 15 -9.99 -5.71 0.90
C GLY A 15 -9.71 -6.51 -0.38
N GLN A 16 -9.23 -5.88 -1.46
CA GLN A 16 -8.79 -6.58 -2.67
C GLN A 16 -7.38 -7.16 -2.47
N THR A 17 -7.20 -8.44 -2.78
CA THR A 17 -5.90 -9.14 -2.66
C THR A 17 -4.95 -8.81 -3.83
N PHE A 18 -3.68 -8.58 -3.50
CA PHE A 18 -2.57 -8.44 -4.43
C PHE A 18 -1.39 -9.31 -4.00
N THR A 19 -0.48 -9.61 -4.94
CA THR A 19 0.82 -10.24 -4.67
C THR A 19 1.95 -9.46 -5.33
N THR A 20 3.14 -9.46 -4.73
CA THR A 20 4.34 -8.82 -5.29
C THR A 20 5.60 -9.55 -4.88
N THR A 21 6.64 -9.50 -5.70
CA THR A 21 8.02 -9.89 -5.34
C THR A 21 8.88 -8.68 -4.95
N ASN A 22 8.38 -7.46 -5.19
CA ASN A 22 9.00 -6.23 -4.73
C ASN A 22 8.28 -5.72 -3.49
N GLU A 23 8.87 -6.00 -2.32
CA GLU A 23 8.33 -5.58 -1.02
C GLU A 23 8.52 -4.08 -0.73
N ASN A 24 9.35 -3.37 -1.52
CA ASN A 24 9.64 -1.96 -1.31
C ASN A 24 8.96 -1.13 -2.41
N GLN A 25 7.82 -0.55 -2.07
CA GLN A 25 7.02 0.25 -2.99
C GLN A 25 6.63 1.58 -2.36
N THR A 26 6.25 2.53 -3.19
CA THR A 26 5.72 3.83 -2.77
C THR A 26 4.18 3.78 -2.68
N PRO A 27 3.56 4.67 -1.89
CA PRO A 27 2.11 4.84 -1.87
C PRO A 27 1.53 5.10 -3.26
N THR A 28 2.24 5.85 -4.10
CA THR A 28 1.83 6.12 -5.49
C THR A 28 1.70 4.83 -6.30
N GLU A 29 2.67 3.92 -6.21
CA GLU A 29 2.63 2.64 -6.91
C GLU A 29 1.49 1.75 -6.41
N LEU A 30 1.26 1.72 -5.09
CA LEU A 30 0.20 0.93 -4.48
C LEU A 30 -1.20 1.46 -4.83
N LEU A 31 -1.40 2.77 -4.80
CA LEU A 31 -2.66 3.40 -5.21
C LEU A 31 -2.97 3.15 -6.69
N ALA A 32 -1.94 3.11 -7.54
CA ALA A 32 -2.12 2.84 -8.96
C ALA A 32 -2.67 1.41 -9.22
N LEU A 33 -2.40 0.44 -8.34
CA LEU A 33 -2.93 -0.94 -8.46
C LEU A 33 -4.47 -1.00 -8.39
N VAL A 34 -5.07 -0.06 -7.65
CA VAL A 34 -6.53 0.09 -7.50
C VAL A 34 -7.08 1.27 -8.31
N GLY A 35 -6.27 1.87 -9.18
CA GLY A 35 -6.68 2.95 -10.08
C GLY A 35 -6.78 4.33 -9.43
N PHE A 36 -6.20 4.54 -8.25
CA PHE A 36 -6.17 5.83 -7.56
C PHE A 36 -4.85 6.58 -7.79
N SER A 37 -4.92 7.91 -7.62
CA SER A 37 -3.77 8.81 -7.71
C SER A 37 -3.41 9.35 -6.34
N ALA A 38 -2.11 9.38 -6.03
CA ALA A 38 -1.57 10.00 -4.81
C ALA A 38 -1.92 11.50 -4.66
N ALA A 39 -2.32 12.17 -5.76
CA ALA A 39 -2.77 13.57 -5.71
C ALA A 39 -4.16 13.76 -5.08
N ALA A 40 -4.93 12.68 -4.88
CA ALA A 40 -6.29 12.74 -4.33
C ALA A 40 -6.54 11.72 -3.21
N TYR A 41 -5.65 10.75 -3.05
CA TYR A 41 -5.77 9.69 -2.06
C TYR A 41 -4.44 9.49 -1.37
N ASP A 42 -4.49 9.33 -0.05
CA ASP A 42 -3.40 8.80 0.75
C ASP A 42 -3.55 7.27 0.84
N LEU A 43 -2.43 6.58 1.03
CA LEU A 43 -2.42 5.18 1.43
C LEU A 43 -2.30 5.10 2.96
N ALA A 44 -3.09 4.24 3.59
CA ALA A 44 -2.94 3.92 5.01
C ALA A 44 -2.80 2.41 5.23
N GLN A 45 -2.09 1.99 6.26
CA GLN A 45 -2.02 0.60 6.70
C GLN A 45 -2.76 0.42 8.02
N ILE A 46 -3.56 -0.65 8.09
CA ILE A 46 -4.13 -1.14 9.33
C ILE A 46 -3.04 -1.96 10.03
N LYS A 47 -2.64 -1.54 11.21
CA LYS A 47 -1.68 -2.26 12.05
C LYS A 47 -2.41 -3.35 12.84
N ASN A 48 -1.67 -4.37 13.27
CA ASN A 48 -2.23 -5.51 14.04
C ASN A 48 -2.94 -5.11 15.34
N ASN A 49 -2.67 -3.91 15.88
CA ASN A 49 -3.33 -3.36 17.06
C ASN A 49 -4.62 -2.56 16.74
N GLY A 50 -5.01 -2.49 15.46
CA GLY A 50 -6.16 -1.71 14.99
C GLY A 50 -5.84 -0.25 14.66
N ASP A 51 -4.62 0.22 14.90
CA ASP A 51 -4.23 1.59 14.56
C ASP A 51 -4.08 1.75 13.04
N VAL A 52 -4.46 2.92 12.55
CA VAL A 52 -4.28 3.29 11.14
C VAL A 52 -3.08 4.21 11.01
N HIS A 53 -2.12 3.81 10.17
CA HIS A 53 -0.95 4.63 9.86
C HIS A 53 -1.00 5.08 8.40
N THR A 54 -1.12 6.39 8.18
CA THR A 54 -1.12 6.99 6.84
C THR A 54 0.31 7.25 6.36
N PHE A 55 0.60 6.84 5.13
CA PHE A 55 1.86 7.12 4.44
C PHE A 55 1.74 8.38 3.60
N LYS A 56 2.81 9.18 3.55
CA LYS A 56 2.95 10.28 2.59
C LYS A 56 3.49 9.76 1.26
N ASP A 57 3.13 10.41 0.16
CA ASP A 57 3.30 9.96 -1.24
C ASP A 57 4.67 9.38 -1.59
N ASN A 58 5.75 9.91 -0.97
CA ASN A 58 7.14 9.55 -1.25
C ASN A 58 7.79 8.68 -0.16
N GLN A 59 7.04 8.29 0.86
CA GLN A 59 7.56 7.42 1.93
C GLN A 59 7.65 5.99 1.42
N ASN A 60 8.78 5.32 1.65
CA ASN A 60 8.92 3.92 1.27
C ASN A 60 8.02 3.04 2.16
N VAL A 61 7.16 2.25 1.54
CA VAL A 61 6.33 1.23 2.19
C VAL A 61 7.04 -0.10 2.04
N HIS A 62 7.32 -0.74 3.17
CA HIS A 62 7.85 -2.11 3.21
C HIS A 62 6.69 -3.07 3.48
N ILE A 63 6.25 -3.74 2.42
CA ILE A 63 5.09 -4.64 2.39
C ILE A 63 5.48 -5.98 2.97
N LYS A 64 4.66 -6.45 3.92
CA LYS A 64 4.79 -7.78 4.51
C LYS A 64 3.60 -8.64 4.15
N ASP A 65 3.80 -9.95 4.21
CA ASP A 65 2.72 -10.90 3.99
C ASP A 65 1.60 -10.67 5.03
N GLY A 66 0.37 -10.57 4.53
CA GLY A 66 -0.82 -10.27 5.32
C GLY A 66 -1.07 -8.78 5.59
N ASP A 67 -0.24 -7.86 5.08
CA ASP A 67 -0.49 -6.43 5.28
C ASP A 67 -1.83 -6.00 4.68
N GLU A 68 -2.54 -5.14 5.41
CA GLU A 68 -3.83 -4.58 5.02
C GLU A 68 -3.69 -3.07 4.85
N PHE A 69 -3.99 -2.60 3.64
CA PHE A 69 -3.98 -1.18 3.29
C PHE A 69 -5.39 -0.68 2.94
N LEU A 70 -5.58 0.61 3.13
CA LEU A 70 -6.79 1.35 2.78
C LEU A 70 -6.43 2.56 1.93
N THR A 71 -7.31 2.93 1.01
CA THR A 71 -7.25 4.23 0.35
C THR A 71 -8.07 5.25 1.14
N VAL A 72 -7.45 6.40 1.43
CA VAL A 72 -8.07 7.48 2.19
C VAL A 72 -8.14 8.69 1.29
N ARG A 73 -9.35 9.15 0.96
CA ARG A 73 -9.50 10.35 0.14
C ARG A 73 -8.96 11.56 0.90
N GLN A 74 -8.06 12.32 0.28
CA GLN A 74 -7.58 13.57 0.84
C GLN A 74 -8.75 14.56 0.87
N GLU A 75 -9.13 15.02 2.07
CA GLU A 75 -10.03 16.16 2.18
C GLU A 75 -9.27 17.41 1.74
N ALA A 76 -9.83 18.15 0.77
CA ALA A 76 -9.28 19.45 0.40
C ALA A 76 -9.25 20.33 1.66
N PRO A 77 -8.15 21.04 1.95
CA PRO A 77 -8.17 22.03 3.02
C PRO A 77 -9.31 23.01 2.71
N VAL A 78 -10.28 23.09 3.61
CA VAL A 78 -11.36 24.07 3.52
C VAL A 78 -10.67 25.44 3.62
N ALA A 79 -10.70 26.18 2.51
CA ALA A 79 -10.08 27.50 2.39
C ALA A 79 -10.80 28.56 3.23
#